data_AF-A0A832H5C7-F1
#
_entry.id   AF-A0A832H5C7-F1
#
_cell.length_a   1.000
_cell.length_b   1.000
_cell.length_c   1.000
_cell.angle_alpha   90.00
_cell.angle_beta   90.00
_cell.angle_gamma   90.00
#
_symmetry.space_group_name_H-M   'P 1'
#
loop_
_entity.id
_entity.type
_entity.pdbx_description
1 polymer ?
#
loop_
_entity_poly.entity_id
_entity_poly.type
_entity_poly.pdbx_seq_one_letter_code
_entity_poly.pdbx_strand_id
1 'polypeptide(L)'
;NGTLFGDGVCARIKEQLLKEFNLHTIVRLPNGVFAPYTSIPTNLLFFDRSGPTKEIWYYEQPLPEGRKNYTKTKPMQYEEFADCLAWWNNRTENERAWKVPVEAVLKQNDGVVSVNLDIKNPNGQADFEHLPPEQLVADIWKKEERILAILAEIKDVLKVQPSTKENKQR
;
A
#
# COMPACT_ATOMS: atom_id res chain seq x y z
N ASN A 1 5.02 -5.47 3.28
CA ASN A 1 3.86 -6.31 3.58
C ASN A 1 4.10 -7.83 3.54
N GLY A 2 5.33 -8.34 3.60
CA GLY A 2 5.59 -9.80 3.50
C GLY A 2 4.97 -10.66 4.61
N THR A 3 4.74 -10.13 5.81
CA THR A 3 4.11 -10.86 6.94
C THR A 3 2.63 -11.14 6.72
N LEU A 4 1.96 -10.34 5.90
CA LEU A 4 0.53 -10.50 5.58
C LEU A 4 0.31 -11.59 4.53
N PHE A 5 1.31 -11.91 3.71
CA PHE A 5 1.19 -12.76 2.52
C PHE A 5 1.88 -14.12 2.61
N GLY A 6 2.54 -14.45 3.71
CA GLY A 6 3.21 -15.74 3.81
C GLY A 6 2.21 -16.89 3.88
N ASP A 7 2.19 -17.74 2.85
CA ASP A 7 1.44 -18.99 2.83
C ASP A 7 2.17 -20.07 3.64
N GLY A 8 1.43 -21.07 4.12
CA GLY A 8 1.96 -22.16 4.94
C GLY A 8 2.30 -21.72 6.38
N VAL A 9 3.60 -21.62 6.70
CA VAL A 9 4.09 -21.36 8.07
C VAL A 9 3.58 -20.02 8.61
N CYS A 10 3.58 -18.97 7.77
CA CYS A 10 3.09 -17.66 8.18
C CYS A 10 1.58 -17.64 8.41
N ALA A 11 0.79 -18.38 7.62
CA ALA A 11 -0.64 -18.55 7.87
C ALA A 11 -0.90 -19.27 9.21
N ARG A 12 -0.09 -20.29 9.54
CA ARG A 12 -0.17 -20.99 10.82
C ARG A 12 0.19 -20.10 12.01
N ILE A 13 1.24 -19.27 11.89
CA ILE A 13 1.62 -18.31 12.92
C ILE A 13 0.50 -17.27 13.13
N LYS A 14 -0.07 -16.75 12.04
CA LYS A 14 -1.19 -15.81 12.11
C LYS A 14 -2.45 -16.45 12.72
N GLU A 15 -2.70 -17.72 12.43
CA GLU A 15 -3.79 -18.46 13.06
C GLU A 15 -3.57 -18.61 14.57
N GLN A 16 -2.36 -18.99 15.00
CA GLN A 16 -2.03 -19.08 16.42
C GLN A 16 -2.18 -17.71 17.11
N LEU A 17 -1.72 -16.63 16.47
CA LEU A 17 -1.93 -15.27 16.97
C LEU A 17 -3.42 -14.99 17.23
N LEU A 18 -4.30 -15.31 16.28
CA LEU A 18 -5.74 -15.06 16.43
C LEU A 18 -6.41 -15.99 17.46
N LYS A 19 -5.93 -17.23 17.60
CA LYS A 19 -6.51 -18.22 18.52
C LYS A 19 -6.02 -18.08 19.97
N GLU A 20 -4.77 -17.67 20.17
CA GLU A 20 -4.15 -17.61 21.50
C GLU A 20 -4.07 -16.20 22.08
N PHE A 21 -4.15 -15.18 21.22
CA PHE A 21 -4.06 -13.77 21.61
C PHE A 21 -5.25 -12.97 21.09
N ASN A 22 -5.49 -11.84 21.73
CA ASN A 22 -6.52 -10.89 21.36
C ASN A 22 -5.88 -9.78 20.54
N LEU A 23 -5.84 -9.96 19.22
CA LEU A 23 -5.45 -8.94 18.25
C LEU A 23 -6.58 -7.91 18.13
N HIS A 24 -6.60 -6.97 19.07
CA HIS A 24 -7.71 -6.04 19.20
C HIS A 24 -7.63 -4.86 18.21
N THR A 25 -6.44 -4.53 17.67
CA THR A 25 -6.28 -3.37 16.77
C THR A 25 -5.13 -3.52 15.78
N ILE A 26 -5.37 -3.11 14.53
CA ILE A 26 -4.37 -2.93 13.48
C ILE A 26 -4.42 -1.48 12.98
N VAL A 27 -3.31 -0.76 13.09
CA VAL A 27 -3.17 0.59 12.51
C VAL A 27 -2.39 0.49 11.21
N ARG A 28 -3.01 0.88 10.10
CA ARG A 28 -2.41 0.91 8.76
C ARG A 28 -1.72 2.26 8.56
N LEU A 29 -0.42 2.24 8.28
CA LEU A 29 0.37 3.44 8.04
C LEU A 29 0.56 3.69 6.54
N PRO A 30 0.56 4.95 6.08
CA PRO A 30 0.81 5.29 4.68
C PRO A 30 2.22 4.93 4.19
N ASN A 31 2.39 5.05 2.89
CA ASN A 31 3.67 4.83 2.22
C ASN A 31 4.75 5.82 2.68
N GLY A 32 5.98 5.32 2.79
CA GLY A 32 7.16 6.15 3.04
C GLY A 32 7.37 6.58 4.49
N VAL A 33 6.60 6.08 5.46
CA VAL A 33 6.81 6.39 6.89
C VAL A 33 8.25 6.06 7.34
N PHE A 34 8.84 5.01 6.77
CA PHE A 34 10.22 4.61 7.03
C PHE A 34 11.20 5.04 5.93
N ALA A 35 10.87 6.07 5.13
CA ALA A 35 11.78 6.59 4.11
C ALA A 35 13.06 7.16 4.77
N PRO A 36 14.25 6.91 4.20
CA PRO A 36 14.53 6.29 2.90
C PRO A 36 14.75 4.76 2.94
N TYR A 37 14.62 4.12 4.10
CA TYR A 37 14.94 2.70 4.26
C TYR A 37 13.94 1.78 3.55
N THR A 38 12.66 2.15 3.56
CA THR A 38 11.62 1.46 2.79
C THR A 38 10.48 2.40 2.43
N SER A 39 9.95 2.23 1.22
CA SER A 39 8.74 2.90 0.75
C SER A 39 7.48 2.07 1.00
N ILE A 40 7.63 0.83 1.48
CA ILE A 40 6.54 -0.13 1.62
C ILE A 40 5.63 0.31 2.78
N PRO A 41 4.29 0.32 2.58
CA PRO A 41 3.35 0.60 3.66
C PRO A 41 3.54 -0.42 4.79
N THR A 42 3.35 0.02 6.02
CA THR A 42 3.61 -0.77 7.22
C THR A 42 2.39 -0.73 8.13
N ASN A 43 2.23 -1.76 8.96
CA ASN A 43 1.11 -1.86 9.88
C ASN A 43 1.61 -2.07 11.30
N LEU A 44 0.91 -1.50 12.27
CA LEU A 44 1.14 -1.72 13.69
C LEU A 44 0.06 -2.68 14.20
N LEU A 45 0.48 -3.81 14.75
CA LEU A 45 -0.44 -4.79 15.35
C LEU A 45 -0.39 -4.64 16.87
N PHE A 46 -1.56 -4.45 17.47
CA PHE A 46 -1.72 -4.37 18.92
C PHE A 46 -2.54 -5.56 19.40
N PHE A 47 -1.92 -6.37 20.25
CA PHE A 47 -2.51 -7.59 20.77
C PHE A 47 -2.08 -7.84 22.20
N ASP A 48 -2.89 -8.57 22.94
CA ASP A 48 -2.60 -8.97 24.33
C ASP A 48 -2.98 -10.45 24.56
N ARG A 49 -2.74 -10.94 25.78
CA ARG A 49 -3.01 -12.34 26.17
C ARG A 49 -4.31 -12.52 26.94
N SER A 50 -5.29 -11.61 26.77
CA SER A 50 -6.59 -11.69 27.45
C SER A 50 -7.47 -12.85 26.96
N GLY A 51 -7.20 -13.41 25.78
CA GLY A 51 -7.93 -14.54 25.21
C GLY A 51 -7.85 -14.57 23.68
N PRO A 52 -8.67 -15.39 23.01
CA PRO A 52 -8.74 -15.43 21.55
C PRO A 52 -9.32 -14.14 20.95
N THR A 53 -8.88 -13.80 19.75
CA THR A 53 -9.41 -12.68 18.95
C THR A 53 -10.83 -12.98 18.51
N LYS A 54 -11.74 -12.02 18.74
CA LYS A 54 -13.14 -12.10 18.26
C LYS A 54 -13.40 -11.09 17.14
N GLU A 55 -12.93 -9.87 17.36
CA GLU A 55 -13.06 -8.75 16.44
C GLU A 55 -11.76 -7.96 16.42
N ILE A 56 -11.43 -7.41 15.26
CA ILE A 56 -10.23 -6.60 15.04
C ILE A 56 -10.69 -5.23 14.60
N TRP A 57 -10.24 -4.20 15.31
CA TRP A 57 -10.39 -2.84 14.83
C TRP A 57 -9.28 -2.49 13.85
N TYR A 58 -9.65 -1.93 12.72
CA TYR A 58 -8.70 -1.34 11.79
C TYR A 58 -8.80 0.17 11.88
N TYR A 59 -7.65 0.85 11.81
CA TYR A 59 -7.56 2.29 11.69
C TYR A 59 -6.57 2.64 10.57
N GLU A 60 -7.03 3.40 9.57
CA GLU A 60 -6.20 3.88 8.47
C GLU A 60 -5.72 5.29 8.78
N GLN A 61 -4.41 5.42 8.99
CA GLN A 61 -3.79 6.71 9.25
C GLN A 61 -3.78 7.53 7.95
N PRO A 62 -4.39 8.71 7.90
CA PRO A 62 -4.42 9.53 6.69
C PRO A 62 -3.06 10.13 6.37
N LEU A 63 -2.87 10.52 5.11
CA LEU A 63 -1.80 11.41 4.72
C LEU A 63 -2.21 12.87 4.94
N PRO A 64 -1.28 13.76 5.31
CA PRO A 64 -1.53 15.21 5.30
C PRO A 64 -1.98 15.69 3.93
N GLU A 65 -2.82 16.73 3.91
CA GLU A 65 -3.31 17.33 2.68
C GLU A 65 -2.17 17.68 1.71
N GLY A 66 -2.34 17.31 0.44
CA GLY A 66 -1.36 17.55 -0.62
C GLY A 66 -0.14 16.62 -0.61
N ARG A 67 -0.07 15.62 0.28
CA ARG A 67 1.01 14.60 0.26
C ARG A 67 0.51 13.27 -0.30
N LYS A 68 1.32 12.64 -1.16
CA LYS A 68 1.09 11.27 -1.66
C LYS A 68 1.85 10.21 -0.88
N ASN A 69 2.91 10.60 -0.17
CA ASN A 69 3.76 9.73 0.64
C ASN A 69 4.63 10.57 1.59
N TYR A 70 5.14 9.93 2.65
CA TYR A 70 6.21 10.51 3.46
C TYR A 70 7.56 10.33 2.78
N THR A 71 8.48 11.23 3.10
CA THR A 71 9.85 11.23 2.56
C THR A 71 10.85 11.53 3.67
N LYS A 72 12.14 11.29 3.41
CA LYS A 72 13.22 11.65 4.36
C LYS A 72 13.16 13.12 4.81
N THR A 73 12.78 14.02 3.91
CA THR A 73 12.70 15.47 4.19
C THR A 73 11.37 15.90 4.79
N LYS A 74 10.34 15.06 4.69
CA LYS A 74 9.00 15.29 5.25
C LYS A 74 8.52 14.01 5.96
N PRO A 75 9.11 13.66 7.11
CA PRO A 75 8.73 12.46 7.85
C PRO A 75 7.37 12.65 8.53
N MET A 76 6.77 11.54 8.91
CA MET A 76 5.55 11.52 9.73
C MET A 76 5.86 12.14 11.11
N GLN A 77 4.98 13.04 11.56
CA GLN A 77 5.06 13.69 12.85
C GLN A 77 4.15 13.02 13.88
N TYR A 78 4.47 13.20 15.17
CA TYR A 78 3.70 12.59 16.26
C TYR A 78 2.26 13.12 16.31
N GLU A 79 2.09 14.41 16.03
CA GLU A 79 0.82 15.12 16.07
C GLU A 79 -0.18 14.56 15.05
N GLU A 80 0.31 13.90 13.99
CA GLU A 80 -0.55 13.26 13.00
C GLU A 80 -1.33 12.08 13.60
N PHE A 81 -0.87 11.49 14.71
CA PHE A 81 -1.59 10.45 15.44
C PHE A 81 -2.68 10.98 16.38
N ALA A 82 -2.86 12.30 16.51
CA ALA A 82 -3.80 12.89 17.48
C ALA A 82 -5.23 12.33 17.33
N ASP A 83 -5.75 12.24 16.10
CA ASP A 83 -7.07 11.67 15.81
C ASP A 83 -7.15 10.19 16.20
N CYS A 84 -6.11 9.41 15.89
CA CYS A 84 -6.03 7.99 16.24
C CYS A 84 -6.03 7.78 17.76
N LEU A 85 -5.30 8.63 18.49
CA LEU A 85 -5.22 8.58 19.95
C LEU A 85 -6.56 8.99 20.60
N ALA A 86 -7.22 10.01 20.07
CA ALA A 86 -8.55 10.43 20.53
C ALA A 86 -9.60 9.32 20.31
N TRP A 87 -9.54 8.64 19.17
CA TRP A 87 -10.42 7.52 18.85
C TRP A 87 -10.12 6.26 19.69
N TRP A 88 -8.88 6.06 20.14
CA TRP A 88 -8.41 4.81 20.74
C TRP A 88 -9.26 4.28 21.91
N ASN A 89 -9.70 5.19 22.78
CA ASN A 89 -10.48 4.88 23.99
C ASN A 89 -12.00 4.97 23.78
N ASN A 90 -12.46 5.48 22.64
CA ASN A 90 -13.88 5.61 22.31
C ASN A 90 -14.11 5.16 20.86
N ARG A 91 -13.92 3.87 20.63
CA ARG A 91 -13.87 3.30 19.29
C ARG A 91 -15.26 3.26 18.67
N THR A 92 -15.43 4.03 17.61
CA THR A 92 -16.60 4.00 16.74
C THR A 92 -16.16 3.83 15.29
N GLU A 93 -17.02 3.23 14.47
CA GLU A 93 -16.79 3.20 13.03
C GLU A 93 -16.90 4.61 12.46
N ASN A 94 -16.05 4.92 11.50
CA ASN A 94 -16.00 6.20 10.77
C ASN A 94 -15.28 6.01 9.42
N GLU A 95 -14.97 7.11 8.73
CA GLU A 95 -14.29 7.09 7.43
C GLU A 95 -12.90 6.42 7.44
N ARG A 96 -12.25 6.34 8.60
CA ARG A 96 -10.89 5.84 8.78
C ARG A 96 -10.82 4.57 9.62
N ALA A 97 -11.89 4.24 10.35
CA ALA A 97 -11.93 3.15 11.30
C ALA A 97 -13.11 2.22 11.04
N TRP A 98 -12.85 0.92 10.95
CA TRP A 98 -13.87 -0.10 10.75
C TRP A 98 -13.55 -1.34 11.57
N LYS A 99 -14.59 -2.12 11.87
CA LYS A 99 -14.46 -3.35 12.65
C LYS A 99 -14.61 -4.55 11.74
N VAL A 100 -13.77 -5.57 11.98
CA VAL A 100 -13.79 -6.81 11.21
C VAL A 100 -13.89 -8.00 12.16
N PRO A 101 -14.88 -8.89 11.98
CA PRO A 101 -14.97 -10.12 12.77
C PRO A 101 -13.87 -11.12 12.37
N VAL A 102 -13.40 -11.93 13.31
CA VAL A 102 -12.26 -12.85 13.09
C VAL A 102 -12.54 -13.86 11.96
N GLU A 103 -13.79 -14.23 11.75
CA GLU A 103 -14.25 -15.15 10.72
C GLU A 103 -14.06 -14.59 9.30
N ALA A 104 -14.00 -13.26 9.15
CA ALA A 104 -13.72 -12.63 7.86
C ALA A 104 -12.23 -12.72 7.48
N VAL A 105 -11.33 -12.80 8.46
CA VAL A 105 -9.87 -12.85 8.24
C VAL A 105 -9.29 -14.26 8.28
N LEU A 106 -9.91 -15.17 9.04
CA LEU A 106 -9.48 -16.56 9.19
C LEU A 106 -10.43 -17.49 8.43
N LYS A 107 -9.93 -18.14 7.38
CA LYS A 107 -10.68 -19.16 6.62
C LYS A 107 -9.95 -20.49 6.67
N GLN A 108 -10.71 -21.54 6.95
CA GLN A 108 -10.22 -22.92 7.01
C GLN A 108 -11.03 -23.76 6.03
N ASN A 109 -10.40 -24.19 4.93
CA ASN A 109 -11.01 -25.04 3.90
C ASN A 109 -10.12 -26.27 3.67
N ASP A 110 -10.70 -27.46 3.69
CA ASP A 110 -10.04 -28.73 3.35
C ASP A 110 -8.67 -28.94 4.02
N GLY A 111 -8.55 -28.55 5.30
CA GLY A 111 -7.31 -28.68 6.07
C GLY A 111 -6.26 -27.59 5.81
N VAL A 112 -6.50 -26.67 4.87
CA VAL A 112 -5.65 -25.51 4.60
C VAL A 112 -6.17 -24.31 5.38
N VAL A 113 -5.29 -23.72 6.19
CA VAL A 113 -5.57 -22.50 6.93
C VAL A 113 -5.06 -21.31 6.14
N SER A 114 -5.93 -20.33 5.91
CA SER A 114 -5.59 -19.06 5.29
C SER A 114 -5.97 -17.92 6.25
N VAL A 115 -5.02 -17.00 6.47
CA VAL A 115 -5.25 -15.82 7.32
C VAL A 115 -4.85 -14.56 6.57
N ASN A 116 -5.85 -13.76 6.22
CA ASN A 116 -5.67 -12.47 5.56
C ASN A 116 -6.03 -11.32 6.50
N LEU A 117 -5.00 -10.65 7.04
CA LEU A 117 -5.14 -9.44 7.85
C LEU A 117 -5.00 -8.14 7.03
N ASP A 118 -4.86 -8.24 5.71
CA ASP A 118 -4.80 -7.07 4.82
C ASP A 118 -6.20 -6.63 4.40
N ILE A 119 -7.05 -6.30 5.37
CA ILE A 119 -8.40 -5.79 5.09
C ILE A 119 -8.30 -4.32 4.73
N LYS A 120 -8.79 -3.94 3.55
CA LYS A 120 -8.79 -2.57 3.06
C LYS A 120 -9.92 -1.75 3.71
N ASN A 121 -9.71 -0.44 3.80
CA ASN A 121 -10.74 0.48 4.29
C ASN A 121 -11.94 0.47 3.33
N PRO A 122 -13.15 0.10 3.78
CA PRO A 122 -14.35 0.11 2.93
C PRO A 122 -14.74 1.53 2.48
N ASN A 123 -14.31 2.56 3.21
CA ASN A 123 -14.56 3.97 2.91
C ASN A 123 -13.38 4.62 2.18
N GLY A 124 -12.31 3.87 1.91
CA GLY A 124 -11.11 4.40 1.25
C GLY A 124 -11.40 4.84 -0.18
N GLN A 125 -10.74 5.91 -0.63
CA GLN A 125 -10.70 6.21 -2.06
C GLN A 125 -10.02 5.04 -2.76
N ALA A 126 -10.64 4.51 -3.82
CA ALA A 126 -10.10 3.41 -4.59
C ALA A 126 -8.65 3.73 -4.98
N ASP A 127 -7.69 2.98 -4.44
CA ASP A 127 -6.31 3.02 -4.86
C ASP A 127 -6.27 2.91 -6.39
N PHE A 128 -5.49 3.76 -7.05
CA PHE A 128 -5.23 3.71 -8.50
C PHE A 128 -4.68 2.35 -8.98
N GLU A 129 -4.36 1.44 -8.06
CA GLU A 129 -3.86 0.09 -8.34
C GLU A 129 -4.94 -0.89 -8.84
N HIS A 130 -6.22 -0.54 -8.76
CA HIS A 130 -7.31 -1.32 -9.36
C HIS A 130 -7.94 -0.61 -10.57
N LEU A 131 -7.12 -0.06 -11.47
CA LEU A 131 -7.60 0.17 -12.82
C LEU A 131 -8.03 -1.19 -13.41
N PRO A 132 -9.22 -1.30 -14.01
CA PRO A 132 -9.63 -2.51 -14.74
C PRO A 132 -8.52 -2.92 -15.71
N PRO A 133 -8.27 -4.23 -15.93
CA PRO A 133 -7.28 -4.70 -16.89
C PRO A 133 -7.41 -4.01 -18.25
N GLU A 134 -8.63 -3.69 -18.67
CA GLU A 134 -8.94 -2.97 -19.91
C GLU A 134 -8.41 -1.53 -19.91
N GLN A 135 -8.51 -0.83 -18.77
CA GLN A 135 -7.96 0.53 -18.64
C GLN A 135 -6.43 0.52 -18.55
N LEU A 136 -5.85 -0.50 -17.89
CA LEU A 136 -4.39 -0.72 -17.88
C LEU A 136 -3.84 -0.91 -19.29
N VAL A 137 -4.50 -1.75 -20.10
CA VAL A 137 -4.10 -1.98 -21.51
C VAL A 137 -4.23 -0.70 -22.33
N ALA A 138 -5.30 0.07 -22.16
CA ALA A 138 -5.48 1.35 -22.85
C ALA A 138 -4.38 2.37 -22.48
N ASP A 139 -4.02 2.45 -21.20
CA ASP A 139 -2.94 3.33 -20.72
C ASP A 139 -1.56 2.90 -21.23
N ILE A 140 -1.30 1.58 -21.32
CA ILE A 140 -0.07 1.05 -21.93
C ILE A 140 0.02 1.47 -23.39
N TRP A 141 -1.07 1.30 -24.15
CA TRP A 141 -1.12 1.67 -25.56
C TRP A 141 -0.84 3.16 -25.78
N LYS A 142 -1.48 4.02 -24.98
CA LYS A 142 -1.29 5.48 -25.05
C LYS A 142 0.14 5.90 -24.71
N LYS A 143 0.80 5.18 -23.80
CA LYS A 143 2.21 5.40 -23.48
C LYS A 143 3.12 4.94 -24.63
N GLU A 144 2.83 3.81 -25.28
CA GLU A 144 3.58 3.36 -26.46
C GLU A 144 3.47 4.34 -27.64
N GLU A 145 2.28 4.86 -27.94
CA GLU A 145 2.11 5.87 -28.99
C GLU A 145 2.97 7.10 -28.72
N ARG A 146 3.05 7.53 -27.45
CA ARG A 146 3.88 8.66 -27.07
C ARG A 146 5.38 8.35 -27.19
N ILE A 147 5.80 7.12 -26.87
CA ILE A 147 7.18 6.67 -27.08
C ILE A 147 7.52 6.69 -28.57
N LEU A 148 6.64 6.16 -29.42
CA LEU A 148 6.83 6.14 -30.88
C LEU A 148 6.91 7.55 -31.47
N ALA A 149 6.06 8.47 -31.01
CA ALA A 149 6.11 9.87 -31.42
C ALA A 149 7.46 10.51 -31.07
N ILE A 150 7.96 10.32 -29.85
CA ILE A 150 9.26 10.83 -29.41
C ILE A 150 10.40 10.22 -30.23
N LEU A 151 10.35 8.92 -30.53
CA LEU A 151 11.35 8.27 -31.38
C LEU A 151 11.33 8.80 -32.82
N ALA A 152 10.16 9.14 -33.36
CA ALA A 152 10.03 9.78 -34.66
C ALA A 152 10.64 11.19 -34.66
N GLU A 153 10.37 12.00 -33.65
CA GLU A 153 10.99 13.31 -33.46
C GLU A 153 12.52 13.21 -33.39
N ILE A 154 13.05 12.26 -32.60
CA ILE A 154 14.50 12.01 -32.52
C ILE A 154 15.07 11.62 -33.89
N LYS A 155 14.39 10.74 -34.63
CA LYS A 155 14.83 10.32 -35.98
C LYS A 155 14.88 11.50 -36.95
N ASP A 156 13.93 12.41 -36.87
CA ASP A 156 13.91 13.59 -37.74
C ASP A 156 14.96 14.63 -37.33
N VAL A 157 15.22 14.81 -36.04
CA VAL A 157 16.37 15.62 -35.56
C VAL A 157 17.71 15.03 -36.04
N LEU A 158 17.86 13.70 -36.02
CA LEU A 158 19.08 13.03 -36.50
C LEU A 158 19.26 13.12 -38.02
N LYS A 159 18.18 13.19 -38.81
CA LYS A 159 18.27 13.47 -40.26
C LYS A 159 18.66 14.91 -40.57
N VAL A 160 18.33 15.85 -39.67
CA VAL A 160 18.58 17.28 -39.83
C VAL A 160 19.99 17.68 -39.40
N GLN A 161 20.76 16.82 -38.71
CA GLN A 161 22.20 17.06 -38.55
C GLN A 161 22.92 16.70 -39.86
N PRO A 162 23.35 17.68 -40.67
CA PRO A 162 24.16 17.38 -41.83
C PRO A 162 25.52 16.94 -41.31
N SER A 163 26.09 15.91 -41.94
CA SER A 163 27.50 15.61 -41.82
C SER A 163 28.31 16.89 -41.96
N THR A 164 28.93 17.38 -40.88
CA THR A 164 29.95 18.42 -40.95
C THR A 164 31.14 17.82 -41.71
N LYS A 165 31.07 17.89 -43.04
CA LYS A 165 32.23 17.74 -43.90
C LYS A 165 33.00 19.06 -43.85
N GLU A 166 33.94 19.18 -42.92
CA GLU A 166 35.06 20.10 -43.13
C GLU A 166 36.17 19.34 -43.85
N ASN A 167 36.40 19.73 -45.10
CA ASN A 167 37.54 19.32 -45.90
C ASN A 167 38.27 20.60 -46.36
N LYS A 168 39.60 20.51 -46.43
CA LYS A 168 40.63 21.49 -46.86
C LYS A 168 41.06 22.57 -45.85
N GLN A 169 42.29 22.44 -45.31
CA GLN A 169 43.52 22.97 -45.93
C GLN A 169 44.76 22.72 -45.06
N ARG A 170 45.70 21.88 -45.54
CA ARG A 170 47.14 22.16 -45.63
C ARG A 170 47.83 21.07 -46.46
#